data_AF-A0A7R7WIX4-F1
#
_entry.id   AF-A0A7R7WIX4-F1
#
_cell.length_a   1.000
_cell.length_b   1.000
_cell.length_c   1.000
_cell.angle_alpha   90.00
_cell.angle_beta   90.00
_cell.angle_gamma   90.00
#
_symmetry.space_group_name_H-M   'P 1'
#
loop_
_entity.id
_entity.type
_entity.pdbx_description
1 polymer ?
#
loop_
_entity_poly.entity_id
_entity_poly.type
_entity_poly.pdbx_seq_one_letter_code
_entity_poly.pdbx_strand_id
1 'polypeptide(L)'
;MTTPAPTLLSLATTINTLTQAIIIKLTMHNVPEPTFTSSTDHPLWQDPTLDLNTTKARLVDAATSLTRLVAGPLTFHREVFGSHFDLAALQVMLEHRVYDQIPLGGGCMTLSELGERVGLDPAKLARMLRLLATLNIAEEVEDGVFRHTAFSEVLVRDRELRAQVEMQYVSLPHFSLE
;
A
#
# COMPACT_ATOMS: atom_id res chain seq x y z
N MET A 1 16.50 5.03 34.13
CA MET A 1 17.11 3.85 33.48
C MET A 1 17.12 4.12 31.99
N THR A 2 18.30 4.28 31.39
CA THR A 2 18.46 4.53 29.95
C THR A 2 18.25 3.22 29.19
N THR A 3 17.20 3.15 28.39
CA THR A 3 16.99 2.03 27.47
C THR A 3 18.18 1.98 26.51
N PRO A 4 18.86 0.82 26.35
CA PRO A 4 19.99 0.71 25.42
C PRO A 4 19.53 1.05 23.99
N ALA A 5 20.39 1.72 23.23
CA ALA A 5 20.09 2.12 21.86
C ALA A 5 19.76 0.88 20.99
N PRO A 6 18.79 0.98 20.08
CA PRO A 6 18.41 -0.14 19.23
C PRO A 6 19.55 -0.51 18.28
N THR A 7 19.89 -1.79 18.24
CA THR A 7 20.84 -2.39 17.29
C THR A 7 20.10 -3.24 16.25
N LEU A 8 20.71 -3.48 15.09
CA LEU A 8 20.13 -4.31 14.02
C LEU A 8 19.64 -5.68 14.54
N LEU A 9 20.48 -6.37 15.32
CA LEU A 9 20.15 -7.68 15.88
C LEU A 9 19.00 -7.60 16.89
N SER A 10 18.99 -6.58 17.75
CA SER A 10 17.91 -6.39 18.73
C SER A 10 16.56 -6.10 18.05
N LEU A 11 16.56 -5.34 16.96
CA LEU A 11 15.37 -5.03 16.17
C LEU A 11 14.87 -6.28 15.43
N ALA A 12 15.76 -7.04 14.78
CA ALA A 12 15.39 -8.28 14.11
C ALA A 12 14.78 -9.31 15.09
N THR A 13 15.35 -9.44 16.29
CA THR A 13 14.82 -10.31 17.34
C THR A 13 13.44 -9.84 17.81
N THR A 14 13.26 -8.53 17.96
CA THR A 14 11.97 -7.91 18.32
C THR A 14 10.91 -8.16 17.26
N ILE A 15 11.25 -7.96 15.97
CA ILE A 15 10.38 -8.23 14.83
C ILE A 15 9.92 -9.69 14.85
N ASN A 16 10.86 -10.64 14.94
CA ASN A 16 10.51 -12.06 14.97
C ASN A 16 9.56 -12.40 16.14
N THR A 17 9.86 -11.89 17.34
CA THR A 17 9.05 -12.14 18.55
C THR A 17 7.63 -11.59 18.40
N LEU A 18 7.48 -10.35 17.92
CA LEU A 18 6.17 -9.72 17.74
C LEU A 18 5.37 -10.38 16.61
N THR A 19 6.04 -10.76 15.51
CA THR A 19 5.40 -11.52 14.43
C THR A 19 4.88 -12.87 14.91
N GLN A 20 5.66 -13.62 15.69
CA GLN A 20 5.21 -14.88 16.29
C GLN A 20 3.99 -14.68 17.20
N ALA A 21 3.97 -13.62 18.01
CA ALA A 21 2.82 -13.30 18.86
C ALA A 21 1.55 -13.02 18.03
N ILE A 22 1.68 -12.31 16.91
CA ILE A 22 0.56 -12.07 15.98
C ILE A 22 0.08 -13.40 15.38
N ILE A 23 0.99 -14.23 14.85
CA ILE A 23 0.64 -15.52 14.22
C ILE A 23 -0.06 -16.45 15.20
N ILE A 24 0.41 -16.54 16.45
CA ILE A 24 -0.23 -17.32 17.50
C ILE A 24 -1.67 -16.84 17.72
N LYS A 25 -1.87 -15.52 17.84
CA LYS A 25 -3.20 -14.95 18.05
C LYS A 25 -4.14 -15.20 16.86
N LEU A 26 -3.65 -15.04 15.63
CA LEU A 26 -4.42 -15.35 14.42
C LEU A 26 -4.84 -16.83 14.38
N THR A 27 -3.89 -17.74 14.64
CA THR A 27 -4.13 -19.19 14.68
C THR A 27 -5.17 -19.55 15.74
N MET A 28 -5.07 -18.99 16.94
CA MET A 28 -6.05 -19.24 18.02
C MET A 28 -7.48 -18.83 17.64
N HIS A 29 -7.63 -17.82 16.79
CA HIS A 29 -8.92 -17.33 16.31
C HIS A 29 -9.32 -17.91 14.94
N ASN A 30 -8.57 -18.89 14.41
CA ASN A 30 -8.76 -19.47 13.08
C ASN A 30 -8.76 -18.43 11.95
N VAL A 31 -7.98 -17.37 12.09
CA VAL A 31 -7.77 -16.35 11.07
C VAL A 31 -6.50 -16.70 10.28
N PRO A 32 -6.55 -16.79 8.94
CA PRO A 32 -5.35 -17.02 8.15
C PRO A 32 -4.38 -15.84 8.23
N GLU A 33 -3.12 -16.06 7.84
CA GLU A 33 -2.18 -14.94 7.68
C GLU A 33 -2.55 -14.09 6.47
N PRO A 34 -2.47 -12.75 6.57
CA PRO A 34 -2.78 -11.89 5.45
C PRO A 34 -1.64 -11.89 4.42
N THR A 35 -2.05 -11.72 3.18
CA THR A 35 -1.21 -11.47 2.01
C THR A 35 -1.58 -10.11 1.41
N PHE A 36 -0.80 -9.61 0.45
CA PHE A 36 -1.17 -8.41 -0.28
C PHE A 36 -2.49 -8.55 -1.04
N THR A 37 -2.93 -9.76 -1.37
CA THR A 37 -4.19 -10.03 -2.08
C THR A 37 -5.32 -10.49 -1.16
N SER A 38 -5.13 -10.39 0.17
CA SER A 38 -6.18 -10.69 1.14
C SER A 38 -7.33 -9.67 1.07
N SER A 39 -8.51 -10.07 1.51
CA SER A 39 -9.67 -9.16 1.58
C SER A 39 -9.35 -7.94 2.45
N THR A 40 -9.84 -6.76 2.04
CA THR A 40 -9.72 -5.50 2.80
C THR A 40 -10.29 -5.59 4.22
N ASP A 41 -11.20 -6.52 4.46
CA ASP A 41 -11.86 -6.75 5.74
C ASP A 41 -11.12 -7.79 6.61
N HIS A 42 -9.87 -8.10 6.29
CA HIS A 42 -9.08 -9.10 7.02
C HIS A 42 -9.05 -8.79 8.54
N PRO A 43 -9.36 -9.77 9.43
CA PRO A 43 -9.49 -9.51 10.86
C PRO A 43 -8.24 -8.88 11.49
N LEU A 44 -7.03 -9.21 11.01
CA LEU A 44 -5.79 -8.55 11.49
C LEU A 44 -5.86 -7.02 11.42
N TRP A 45 -6.52 -6.46 10.42
CA TRP A 45 -6.59 -5.01 10.20
C TRP A 45 -7.76 -4.36 10.91
N GLN A 46 -8.93 -5.01 10.90
CA GLN A 46 -10.21 -4.39 11.29
C GLN A 46 -10.78 -4.91 12.62
N ASP A 47 -10.41 -6.11 13.09
CA ASP A 47 -11.06 -6.72 14.25
C ASP A 47 -10.43 -6.23 15.58
N PRO A 48 -11.15 -5.42 16.39
CA PRO A 48 -10.63 -4.94 17.66
C PRO A 48 -10.53 -6.06 18.71
N THR A 49 -11.23 -7.18 18.54
CA THR A 49 -11.26 -8.28 19.53
C THR A 49 -9.96 -9.09 19.55
N LEU A 50 -9.15 -9.00 18.50
CA LEU A 50 -7.80 -9.59 18.48
C LEU A 50 -6.85 -8.88 19.45
N ASP A 51 -7.12 -7.63 19.85
CA ASP A 51 -6.28 -6.86 20.77
C ASP A 51 -4.78 -6.84 20.37
N LEU A 52 -4.53 -6.60 19.07
CA LEU A 52 -3.17 -6.62 18.50
C LEU A 52 -2.63 -5.23 18.20
N ASN A 53 -3.36 -4.14 18.49
CA ASN A 53 -2.98 -2.79 18.07
C ASN A 53 -1.60 -2.37 18.58
N THR A 54 -1.30 -2.60 19.86
CA THR A 54 0.02 -2.31 20.43
C THR A 54 1.11 -3.20 19.83
N THR A 55 0.84 -4.49 19.63
CA THR A 55 1.80 -5.44 19.02
C THR A 55 2.11 -5.06 17.58
N LYS A 56 1.08 -4.72 16.79
CA LYS A 56 1.19 -4.23 15.40
C LYS A 56 2.00 -2.95 15.34
N ALA A 57 1.68 -1.95 16.16
CA ALA A 57 2.41 -0.68 16.20
C ALA A 57 3.90 -0.90 16.51
N ARG A 58 4.21 -1.68 17.55
CA ARG A 58 5.61 -2.01 17.91
C ARG A 58 6.35 -2.78 16.81
N LEU A 59 5.66 -3.67 16.10
CA LEU A 59 6.25 -4.40 14.98
C LEU A 59 6.58 -3.46 13.82
N VAL A 60 5.65 -2.58 13.46
CA VAL A 60 5.84 -1.55 12.41
C VAL A 60 6.99 -0.60 12.79
N ASP A 61 7.05 -0.15 14.05
CA ASP A 61 8.13 0.71 14.54
C ASP A 61 9.50 0.03 14.47
N ALA A 62 9.57 -1.25 14.88
CA ALA A 62 10.80 -2.03 14.84
C ALA A 62 11.26 -2.29 13.40
N ALA A 63 10.33 -2.67 12.51
CA ALA A 63 10.61 -2.87 11.09
C ALA A 63 11.08 -1.58 10.41
N THR A 64 10.39 -0.46 10.67
CA THR A 64 10.77 0.86 10.15
C THR A 64 12.14 1.28 10.63
N SER A 65 12.44 1.07 11.91
CA SER A 65 13.76 1.39 12.49
C SER A 65 14.87 0.53 11.87
N LEU A 66 14.61 -0.76 11.65
CA LEU A 66 15.56 -1.67 11.01
C LEU A 66 15.84 -1.22 9.58
N THR A 67 14.79 -0.94 8.79
CA THR A 67 14.93 -0.42 7.42
C THR A 67 15.75 0.86 7.38
N ARG A 68 15.45 1.83 8.26
CA ARG A 68 16.19 3.12 8.32
C ARG A 68 17.66 2.93 8.67
N LEU A 69 17.98 2.07 9.65
CA LEU A 69 19.37 1.82 10.04
C LEU A 69 20.17 1.12 8.94
N VAL A 70 19.53 0.21 8.18
CA VAL A 70 20.19 -0.49 7.07
C VAL A 70 20.35 0.43 5.85
N ALA A 71 19.32 1.19 5.49
CA ALA A 71 19.34 2.09 4.33
C ALA A 71 20.31 3.27 4.52
N GLY A 72 20.43 3.76 5.76
CA GLY A 72 21.21 4.94 6.10
C GLY A 72 20.54 6.25 5.68
N PRO A 73 21.08 7.40 6.15
CA PRO A 73 20.41 8.70 6.02
C PRO A 73 20.29 9.21 4.58
N LEU A 74 21.29 8.93 3.72
CA LEU A 74 21.27 9.40 2.33
C LEU A 74 20.18 8.71 1.51
N THR A 75 20.05 7.39 1.64
CA THR A 75 19.02 6.60 0.96
C THR A 75 17.64 7.02 1.44
N PHE A 76 17.46 7.15 2.77
CA PHE A 76 16.22 7.64 3.35
C PHE A 76 15.77 8.98 2.75
N HIS A 77 16.68 9.97 2.67
CA HIS A 77 16.33 11.27 2.09
C HIS A 77 15.96 11.15 0.60
N ARG A 78 16.65 10.31 -0.16
CA ARG A 78 16.30 10.07 -1.57
C ARG A 78 14.91 9.47 -1.72
N GLU A 79 14.52 8.53 -0.87
CA GLU A 79 13.18 7.94 -0.85
C GLU A 79 12.12 9.00 -0.50
N VAL A 80 12.35 9.79 0.56
CA VAL A 80 11.44 10.87 0.97
C VAL A 80 11.29 11.91 -0.14
N PHE A 81 12.38 12.31 -0.79
CA PHE A 81 12.29 13.24 -1.90
C PHE A 81 11.68 12.60 -3.14
N GLY A 82 11.84 11.29 -3.34
CA GLY A 82 11.25 10.55 -4.45
C GLY A 82 9.76 10.29 -4.31
N SER A 83 9.21 10.29 -3.10
CA SER A 83 7.82 9.89 -2.84
C SER A 83 6.77 10.74 -3.56
N HIS A 84 7.11 11.96 -4.00
CA HIS A 84 6.20 12.77 -4.81
C HIS A 84 5.84 12.12 -6.15
N PHE A 85 6.72 11.28 -6.72
CA PHE A 85 6.39 10.51 -7.93
C PHE A 85 5.30 9.47 -7.64
N ASP A 86 5.36 8.83 -6.48
CA ASP A 86 4.35 7.85 -6.06
C ASP A 86 2.99 8.52 -5.88
N LEU A 87 2.98 9.69 -5.22
CA LEU A 87 1.77 10.48 -4.99
C LEU A 87 1.18 10.98 -6.32
N ALA A 88 2.02 11.46 -7.25
CA ALA A 88 1.56 11.89 -8.57
C ALA A 88 0.99 10.73 -9.40
N ALA A 89 1.62 9.55 -9.34
CA ALA A 89 1.09 8.36 -9.99
C ALA A 89 -0.27 7.96 -9.41
N LEU A 90 -0.39 7.95 -8.08
CA LEU A 90 -1.64 7.62 -7.39
C LEU A 90 -2.76 8.59 -7.75
N GLN A 91 -2.45 9.89 -7.82
CA GLN A 91 -3.41 10.92 -8.22
C GLN A 91 -3.96 10.64 -9.63
N VAL A 92 -3.10 10.37 -10.61
CA VAL A 92 -3.53 10.05 -11.98
C VAL A 92 -4.39 8.78 -12.01
N MET A 93 -4.04 7.75 -11.22
CA MET A 93 -4.85 6.52 -11.15
C MET A 93 -6.27 6.79 -10.64
N LEU A 94 -6.42 7.68 -9.65
CA LEU A 94 -7.72 8.04 -9.07
C LEU A 94 -8.53 8.95 -10.01
N GLU A 95 -7.92 9.99 -10.56
CA GLU A 95 -8.57 10.94 -11.47
C GLU A 95 -9.14 10.25 -12.72
N HIS A 96 -8.37 9.31 -13.28
CA HIS A 96 -8.79 8.53 -14.45
C HIS A 96 -9.57 7.25 -14.10
N ARG A 97 -9.87 7.02 -12.80
CA ARG A 97 -10.60 5.83 -12.32
C ARG A 97 -10.00 4.51 -12.81
N VAL A 98 -8.67 4.43 -12.86
CA VAL A 98 -7.94 3.24 -13.34
C VAL A 98 -8.29 2.01 -12.49
N TYR A 99 -8.30 2.19 -11.17
CA TYR A 99 -8.62 1.11 -10.24
C TYR A 99 -10.06 0.61 -10.37
N ASP A 100 -11.01 1.48 -10.74
CA ASP A 100 -12.41 1.05 -10.96
C ASP A 100 -12.54 0.11 -12.18
N GLN A 101 -11.55 0.10 -13.09
CA GLN A 101 -11.57 -0.75 -14.29
C GLN A 101 -10.97 -2.14 -14.06
N ILE A 102 -10.10 -2.31 -13.06
CA ILE A 102 -9.48 -3.60 -12.75
C ILE A 102 -10.52 -4.48 -12.02
N PRO A 103 -10.74 -5.74 -12.44
CA PRO A 103 -11.71 -6.59 -11.77
C PRO A 103 -11.34 -6.88 -10.31
N LEU A 104 -12.30 -6.72 -9.40
CA LEU A 104 -12.18 -7.14 -7.99
C LEU A 104 -12.15 -8.67 -7.86
N GLY A 105 -11.76 -9.17 -6.68
CA GLY A 105 -11.83 -10.61 -6.37
C GLY A 105 -10.73 -11.44 -7.04
N GLY A 106 -9.58 -10.83 -7.33
CA GLY A 106 -8.41 -11.51 -7.91
C GLY A 106 -8.40 -11.60 -9.43
N GLY A 107 -9.36 -10.98 -10.12
CA GLY A 107 -9.29 -10.83 -11.57
C GLY A 107 -8.20 -9.84 -12.00
N CYS A 108 -7.83 -9.90 -13.27
CA CYS A 108 -6.78 -9.08 -13.85
C CYS A 108 -7.23 -8.38 -15.13
N MET A 109 -6.44 -7.41 -15.58
CA MET A 109 -6.67 -6.67 -16.82
C MET A 109 -5.35 -6.33 -17.51
N THR A 110 -5.36 -6.29 -18.84
CA THR A 110 -4.18 -5.88 -19.61
C THR A 110 -4.05 -4.34 -19.67
N LEU A 111 -2.83 -3.84 -19.85
CA LEU A 111 -2.58 -2.42 -20.07
C LEU A 111 -3.29 -1.85 -21.31
N SER A 112 -3.44 -2.67 -22.36
CA SER A 112 -4.16 -2.25 -23.57
C SER A 112 -5.62 -1.97 -23.26
N GLU A 113 -6.30 -2.90 -22.59
CA GLU A 113 -7.70 -2.75 -22.19
C GLU A 113 -7.89 -1.60 -21.20
N LEU A 114 -6.97 -1.46 -20.23
CA LEU A 114 -7.03 -0.35 -19.28
C LEU A 114 -6.87 1.00 -20.00
N GLY A 115 -5.85 1.12 -20.86
CA GLY A 115 -5.57 2.35 -21.61
C GLY A 115 -6.76 2.78 -22.47
N GLU A 116 -7.39 1.82 -23.16
CA GLU A 116 -8.62 2.07 -23.94
C GLU A 116 -9.78 2.54 -23.06
N ARG A 117 -10.00 1.92 -21.89
CA ARG A 117 -11.11 2.26 -21.00
C ARG A 117 -10.96 3.61 -20.31
N VAL A 118 -9.74 3.98 -19.95
CA VAL A 118 -9.46 5.22 -19.20
C VAL A 118 -8.97 6.38 -20.05
N GLY A 119 -8.77 6.14 -21.36
CA GLY A 119 -8.27 7.15 -22.31
C GLY A 119 -6.82 7.56 -22.06
N LEU A 120 -5.99 6.66 -21.49
CA LEU A 120 -4.58 6.90 -21.21
C LEU A 120 -3.69 6.08 -22.13
N ASP A 121 -2.52 6.63 -22.46
CA ASP A 121 -1.48 5.90 -23.19
C ASP A 121 -1.00 4.69 -22.36
N PRO A 122 -1.04 3.46 -22.92
CA PRO A 122 -0.65 2.24 -22.19
C PRO A 122 0.78 2.29 -21.64
N ALA A 123 1.73 2.94 -22.32
CA ALA A 123 3.11 3.02 -21.85
C ALA A 123 3.26 3.97 -20.64
N LYS A 124 2.51 5.08 -20.61
CA LYS A 124 2.42 5.94 -19.42
C LYS A 124 1.76 5.20 -18.26
N LEU A 125 0.66 4.49 -18.54
CA LEU A 125 -0.05 3.69 -17.55
C LEU A 125 0.85 2.62 -16.95
N ALA A 126 1.62 1.91 -17.78
CA ALA A 126 2.60 0.91 -17.35
C ALA A 126 3.58 1.48 -16.33
N ARG A 127 4.15 2.66 -16.61
CA ARG A 127 5.13 3.30 -15.73
C ARG A 127 4.55 3.64 -14.36
N MET A 128 3.32 4.16 -14.33
CA MET A 128 2.64 4.53 -13.09
C MET A 128 2.22 3.29 -12.30
N LEU A 129 1.63 2.28 -12.95
CA LEU A 129 1.23 1.05 -12.27
C LEU A 129 2.44 0.25 -11.75
N ARG A 130 3.55 0.19 -12.49
CA ARG A 130 4.79 -0.45 -12.03
C ARG A 130 5.41 0.28 -10.85
N LEU A 131 5.38 1.61 -10.85
CA LEU A 131 5.83 2.40 -9.70
C LEU A 131 4.99 2.06 -8.46
N LEU A 132 3.66 2.10 -8.58
CA LEU A 132 2.74 1.77 -7.48
C LEU A 132 2.80 0.30 -7.07
N ALA A 133 3.20 -0.60 -7.97
CA ALA A 133 3.44 -2.00 -7.65
C ALA A 133 4.66 -2.19 -6.72
N THR A 134 5.67 -1.32 -6.79
CA THR A 134 6.79 -1.34 -5.81
C THR A 134 6.34 -1.03 -4.38
N LEU A 135 5.21 -0.36 -4.23
CA LEU A 135 4.54 -0.06 -2.97
C LEU A 135 3.50 -1.11 -2.57
N ASN A 136 3.35 -2.19 -3.37
CA ASN A 136 2.32 -3.21 -3.24
C ASN A 136 0.88 -2.68 -3.35
N ILE A 137 0.68 -1.53 -4.01
CA ILE A 137 -0.66 -0.96 -4.24
C ILE A 137 -1.36 -1.70 -5.39
N ALA A 138 -0.63 -2.09 -6.42
CA ALA A 138 -1.11 -2.94 -7.51
C ALA A 138 -0.12 -4.10 -7.72
N GLU A 139 -0.51 -5.12 -8.46
CA GLU A 139 0.35 -6.24 -8.77
C GLU A 139 0.37 -6.52 -10.27
N GLU A 140 1.57 -6.56 -10.85
CA GLU A 140 1.79 -7.02 -12.23
C GLU A 140 2.02 -8.54 -12.20
N VAL A 141 1.01 -9.32 -12.59
CA VAL A 141 1.06 -10.80 -12.54
C VAL A 141 1.81 -11.39 -13.72
N GLU A 142 1.76 -10.72 -14.87
CA GLU A 142 2.49 -11.01 -16.10
C GLU A 142 2.81 -9.67 -16.78
N ASP A 143 3.73 -9.63 -17.73
CA ASP A 143 4.12 -8.38 -18.41
C ASP A 143 2.89 -7.68 -19.01
N GLY A 144 2.57 -6.51 -18.48
CA GLY A 144 1.42 -5.71 -18.90
C GLY A 144 0.05 -6.20 -18.40
N VAL A 145 0.00 -7.13 -17.45
CA VAL A 145 -1.24 -7.66 -16.86
C VAL A 145 -1.28 -7.34 -15.37
N PHE A 146 -2.28 -6.57 -14.95
CA PHE A 146 -2.39 -6.05 -13.59
C PHE A 146 -3.62 -6.57 -12.85
N ARG A 147 -3.48 -6.79 -11.55
CA ARG A 147 -4.59 -7.05 -10.62
C ARG A 147 -4.51 -6.17 -9.39
N HIS A 148 -5.62 -6.15 -8.66
CA HIS A 148 -5.67 -5.53 -7.34
C HIS A 148 -4.83 -6.28 -6.29
N THR A 149 -4.28 -5.49 -5.39
CA THR A 149 -3.97 -5.91 -4.02
C THR A 149 -5.04 -5.30 -3.11
N ALA A 150 -5.06 -5.68 -1.83
CA ALA A 150 -5.91 -5.07 -0.81
C ALA A 150 -5.78 -3.54 -0.76
N PHE A 151 -4.59 -3.01 -1.10
CA PHE A 151 -4.26 -1.59 -1.02
C PHE A 151 -4.85 -0.76 -2.16
N SER A 152 -4.99 -1.30 -3.37
CA SER A 152 -5.77 -0.63 -4.42
C SER A 152 -7.26 -0.93 -4.31
N GLU A 153 -7.63 -2.14 -3.86
CA GLU A 153 -9.03 -2.53 -3.70
C GLU A 153 -9.76 -1.65 -2.68
N VAL A 154 -9.11 -1.28 -1.56
CA VAL A 154 -9.71 -0.40 -0.56
C VAL A 154 -10.05 0.98 -1.13
N LEU A 155 -9.28 1.49 -2.11
CA LEU A 155 -9.56 2.77 -2.77
C LEU A 155 -10.81 2.73 -3.66
N VAL A 156 -11.19 1.54 -4.14
CA VAL A 156 -12.42 1.33 -4.89
C VAL A 156 -13.61 1.17 -3.94
N ARG A 157 -13.43 0.38 -2.86
CA ARG A 157 -14.49 0.03 -1.90
C ARG A 157 -14.85 1.18 -0.95
N ASP A 158 -13.86 1.89 -0.44
CA ASP A 158 -14.04 2.96 0.53
C ASP A 158 -14.09 4.32 -0.17
N ARG A 159 -15.31 4.81 -0.40
CA ARG A 159 -15.53 6.11 -1.04
C ARG A 159 -15.03 7.27 -0.18
N GLU A 160 -15.05 7.15 1.15
CA GLU A 160 -14.60 8.22 2.03
C GLU A 160 -13.08 8.33 2.00
N LEU A 161 -12.38 7.20 2.09
CA LEU A 161 -10.92 7.16 1.93
C LEU A 161 -10.51 7.74 0.57
N ARG A 162 -11.17 7.32 -0.51
CA ARG A 162 -10.90 7.85 -1.86
C ARG A 162 -11.12 9.37 -1.90
N ALA A 163 -12.23 9.88 -1.38
CA ALA A 163 -12.51 11.30 -1.35
C ALA A 163 -11.47 12.08 -0.52
N GLN A 164 -11.00 11.53 0.60
CA GLN A 164 -9.93 12.12 1.40
C GLN A 164 -8.60 12.20 0.62
N VAL A 165 -8.24 11.13 -0.11
CA VAL A 165 -7.03 11.12 -0.94
C VAL A 165 -7.17 12.11 -2.10
N GLU A 166 -8.29 12.11 -2.82
CA GLU A 166 -8.55 13.07 -3.90
C GLU A 166 -8.53 14.54 -3.41
N MET A 167 -9.03 14.80 -2.20
CA MET A 167 -9.05 16.14 -1.61
C MET A 167 -7.64 16.71 -1.41
N GLN A 168 -6.65 15.87 -1.09
CA GLN A 168 -5.26 16.31 -0.90
C GLN A 168 -4.64 16.89 -2.18
N TYR A 169 -5.23 16.60 -3.35
CA TYR A 169 -4.68 16.92 -4.65
C TYR A 169 -5.63 17.68 -5.56
N VAL A 170 -6.68 18.32 -5.01
CA VAL A 170 -7.61 19.15 -5.79
C VAL A 170 -6.81 20.15 -6.63
N SER A 171 -6.63 19.81 -7.90
CA SER A 171 -6.49 20.78 -8.97
C SER A 171 -7.69 21.69 -8.78
N LEU A 172 -7.44 22.97 -8.47
CA LEU A 172 -8.50 23.98 -8.48
C LEU A 172 -9.40 23.68 -9.68
N PRO A 173 -10.72 23.60 -9.52
CA PRO A 173 -11.60 23.45 -10.67
C PRO A 173 -11.16 24.51 -11.66
N HIS A 174 -10.99 24.12 -12.93
CA HIS A 174 -10.78 25.09 -14.00
C HIS A 174 -11.90 26.10 -13.88
N PHE A 175 -11.63 27.22 -13.21
CA PHE A 175 -12.46 28.40 -13.27
C PHE A 175 -12.34 28.81 -14.72
N SER A 176 -13.28 28.33 -15.53
CA SER A 176 -13.59 28.99 -16.79
C SER A 176 -13.91 30.42 -16.40
N LEU A 177 -12.96 31.31 -16.68
CA LEU A 177 -13.20 32.74 -16.71
C LEU A 177 -14.16 32.95 -17.89
N GLU A 178 -15.46 32.95 -17.60
CA GLU A 178 -16.46 33.60 -18.45
C GLU A 178 -16.37 35.12 -18.29
#